data_AF-K1ZK89-F1
#
_entry.id   AF-K1ZK89-F1
#
_cell.length_a   1.000
_cell.length_b   1.000
_cell.length_c   1.000
_cell.angle_alpha   90.00
_cell.angle_beta   90.00
_cell.angle_gamma   90.00
#
_symmetry.space_group_name_H-M   'P 1'
#
loop_
_entity.id
_entity.type
_entity.pdbx_description
1 polymer ?
#
loop_
_entity_poly.entity_id
_entity_poly.type
_entity_poly.pdbx_seq_one_letter_code
_entity_poly.pdbx_strand_id
1 'polypeptide(L)'
;MLIEKNLTKSGDRLRRARILAGVSTRREFEKKYHISANTLQGWEQGKNPLSKKGAKRIIEALKAEGLICSLEWLMQGTGVPPRPFEMTQ
;
A
#
# COMPACT_ATOMS: atom_id res chain seq x y z
N MET A 1 15.90 -10.56 -16.57
CA MET A 1 14.46 -10.59 -16.89
C MET A 1 13.69 -10.29 -15.62
N LEU A 2 13.31 -9.03 -15.39
CA LEU A 2 12.48 -8.64 -14.24
C LEU A 2 11.09 -9.19 -14.51
N ILE A 3 10.74 -10.28 -13.83
CA ILE A 3 9.41 -10.88 -13.87
C ILE A 3 8.42 -9.75 -13.56
N GLU A 4 7.64 -9.33 -14.56
CA GLU A 4 6.43 -8.54 -14.34
C GLU A 4 5.52 -9.41 -13.47
N LYS A 5 5.66 -9.27 -12.15
CA LYS A 5 4.71 -9.84 -11.21
C LYS A 5 3.40 -9.13 -11.47
N ASN A 6 2.56 -9.78 -12.27
CA ASN A 6 1.15 -9.52 -12.43
C ASN A 6 0.60 -9.00 -11.09
N LEU A 7 0.31 -7.70 -11.01
CA LEU A 7 -0.25 -6.98 -9.84
C LEU A 7 -1.71 -7.41 -9.61
N THR A 8 -1.96 -8.72 -9.60
CA THR A 8 -3.28 -9.35 -9.56
C THR A 8 -3.85 -9.30 -8.15
N LYS A 9 -3.00 -9.42 -7.13
CA LYS A 9 -3.41 -9.46 -5.73
C LYS A 9 -3.24 -8.12 -5.03
N SER A 10 -4.14 -7.82 -4.09
CA SER A 10 -4.12 -6.59 -3.29
C SER A 10 -2.83 -6.45 -2.47
N GLY A 11 -2.25 -7.56 -2.02
CA GLY A 11 -0.96 -7.58 -1.32
C GLY A 11 0.21 -7.09 -2.16
N ASP A 12 0.27 -7.47 -3.43
CA ASP A 12 1.34 -7.00 -4.34
C ASP A 12 1.20 -5.51 -4.62
N ARG A 13 -0.03 -5.03 -4.83
CA ARG A 13 -0.35 -3.60 -5.00
C ARG A 13 -0.01 -2.79 -3.76
N LEU A 14 -0.33 -3.30 -2.58
CA LEU A 14 0.04 -2.69 -1.30
C LEU A 14 1.56 -2.54 -1.18
N ARG A 15 2.31 -3.62 -1.43
CA ARG A 15 3.78 -3.60 -1.38
C ARG A 15 4.34 -2.57 -2.37
N ARG A 16 3.83 -2.55 -3.60
CA ARG A 16 4.26 -1.61 -4.64
C ARG A 16 4.01 -0.17 -4.23
N ALA A 17 2.82 0.14 -3.72
CA ALA A 17 2.45 1.47 -3.27
C ALA A 17 3.35 1.93 -2.11
N ARG A 18 3.61 1.06 -1.12
CA ARG A 18 4.50 1.38 0.00
C ARG A 18 5.93 1.73 -0.46
N ILE A 19 6.48 0.97 -1.39
CA ILE A 19 7.82 1.24 -1.95
C ILE A 19 7.82 2.56 -2.75
N LEU A 20 6.76 2.83 -3.51
CA LEU A 20 6.61 4.10 -4.25
C LEU A 20 6.48 5.31 -3.32
N ALA A 21 5.94 5.12 -2.12
CA ALA A 21 5.85 6.14 -1.08
C ALA A 21 7.20 6.36 -0.35
N GLY A 22 8.29 5.73 -0.80
CA GLY A 22 9.62 5.83 -0.17
C GLY A 22 9.81 4.97 1.08
N VAL A 23 8.76 4.31 1.60
CA VAL A 23 8.85 3.49 2.82
C VAL A 23 9.38 2.11 2.49
N SER A 24 10.68 1.92 2.61
CA SER A 24 11.35 0.69 2.15
C SER A 24 11.08 -0.52 3.06
N THR A 25 10.87 -0.30 4.36
CA THR A 25 10.70 -1.39 5.35
C THR A 25 9.33 -1.38 6.03
N ARG A 26 8.86 -2.56 6.45
CA ARG A 26 7.60 -2.69 7.21
C ARG A 26 7.68 -2.10 8.62
N ARG A 27 8.87 -2.16 9.24
CA ARG A 27 9.13 -1.60 10.58
C ARG A 27 9.06 -0.09 10.59
N GLU A 28 9.55 0.56 9.53
CA GLU A 28 9.41 2.00 9.37
C GLU A 28 7.93 2.39 9.25
N PHE A 29 7.17 1.67 8.43
CA PHE A 29 5.73 1.87 8.29
C PHE A 29 4.98 1.68 9.61
N GLU A 30 5.36 0.66 10.40
CA GLU A 30 4.82 0.42 11.73
C GLU A 30 5.10 1.58 12.70
N LYS A 31 6.34 2.08 12.73
CA LYS A 31 6.74 3.18 13.59
C LYS A 31 5.95 4.46 13.30
N LYS A 32 5.67 4.76 12.03
CA LYS A 32 4.95 5.96 11.60
C LYS A 32 3.42 5.84 11.72
N TYR A 33 2.85 4.66 11.40
CA TYR A 33 1.40 4.50 11.18
C TYR A 33 0.72 3.47 12.09
N HIS A 34 1.45 2.87 13.02
CA HIS A 34 0.93 1.90 14.00
C HIS A 34 0.15 0.74 13.34
N ILE A 35 0.65 0.28 12.20
CA ILE A 35 0.24 -0.96 11.54
C ILE A 35 1.41 -1.92 11.68
N SER A 36 1.24 -2.98 12.46
CA SER A 36 2.37 -3.85 12.79
C SER A 36 3.02 -4.45 11.55
N ALA A 37 4.34 -4.59 11.57
CA ALA A 37 5.09 -5.14 10.44
C ALA A 37 4.60 -6.54 10.06
N ASN A 38 4.13 -7.33 11.05
CA ASN A 38 3.53 -8.64 10.84
C ASN A 38 2.18 -8.55 10.12
N THR A 39 1.32 -7.60 10.50
CA THR A 39 0.03 -7.37 9.82
C THR A 39 0.26 -6.98 8.36
N LEU A 40 1.15 -5.99 8.15
CA LEU A 40 1.51 -5.52 6.83
C LEU A 40 2.14 -6.63 5.98
N GLN A 41 3.01 -7.47 6.56
CA GLN A 41 3.55 -8.64 5.89
C GLN A 41 2.46 -9.65 5.51
N GLY A 42 1.52 -9.92 6.41
CA GLY A 42 0.41 -10.83 6.17
C GLY A 42 -0.45 -10.39 4.99
N TRP A 43 -0.72 -9.08 4.87
CA TRP A 43 -1.42 -8.50 3.72
C TRP A 43 -0.59 -8.55 2.44
N GLU A 44 0.68 -8.12 2.47
CA GLU A 44 1.56 -8.13 1.29
C GLU A 44 1.82 -9.53 0.73
N GLN A 45 1.85 -10.55 1.57
CA GLN A 45 2.02 -11.95 1.17
C GLN A 45 0.70 -12.64 0.81
N GLY A 46 -0.45 -11.98 1.04
CA GLY A 46 -1.77 -12.58 0.86
C GLY A 46 -2.11 -13.69 1.85
N LYS A 47 -1.36 -13.83 2.96
CA LYS A 47 -1.68 -14.77 4.04
C LYS A 47 -2.98 -14.39 4.74
N ASN A 48 -3.17 -13.09 4.94
CA ASN A 48 -4.40 -12.51 5.43
C ASN A 48 -4.94 -11.56 4.36
N PRO A 49 -6.20 -11.69 3.91
CA PRO A 49 -6.78 -10.74 2.98
C PRO A 49 -6.81 -9.33 3.55
N LEU A 50 -6.47 -8.34 2.72
CA LEU A 50 -6.60 -6.94 3.07
C LEU A 50 -8.09 -6.57 3.18
N SER A 51 -8.54 -6.19 4.37
CA SER A 51 -9.92 -5.73 4.58
C SER A 51 -10.12 -4.31 4.07
N LYS A 52 -11.38 -3.92 3.80
CA LYS A 52 -11.73 -2.54 3.40
C LYS A 52 -11.29 -1.50 4.44
N LYS A 53 -11.40 -1.83 5.73
CA LYS A 53 -10.93 -0.98 6.84
C LYS A 53 -9.41 -0.84 6.82
N GLY A 54 -8.68 -1.95 6.62
CA GLY A 54 -7.22 -1.94 6.50
C GLY A 54 -6.75 -1.12 5.29
N ALA A 55 -7.41 -1.31 4.13
CA ALA A 55 -7.11 -0.60 2.90
C ALA A 55 -7.25 0.92 3.05
N LYS A 56 -8.33 1.40 3.69
CA LYS A 56 -8.50 2.83 3.99
C LYS A 56 -7.36 3.38 4.85
N ARG A 57 -6.98 2.67 5.93
CA ARG A 57 -5.85 3.08 6.79
C ARG A 57 -4.54 3.18 6.02
N ILE A 58 -4.29 2.23 5.11
CA ILE A 58 -3.12 2.27 4.22
C ILE A 58 -3.17 3.51 3.32
N ILE A 59 -4.29 3.79 2.67
CA ILE A 59 -4.41 4.92 1.74
C ILE A 59 -4.11 6.24 2.44
N GLU A 60 -4.63 6.43 3.66
CA GLU A 60 -4.31 7.62 4.47
C GLU A 60 -2.82 7.69 4.83
N ALA A 61 -2.20 6.56 5.20
CA ALA A 61 -0.77 6.50 5.49
C ALA A 61 0.09 6.79 4.24
N LEU A 62 -0.29 6.27 3.07
CA LEU A 62 0.41 6.57 1.81
C LEU A 62 0.27 8.05 1.45
N LYS A 63 -0.92 8.63 1.67
CA LYS A 63 -1.18 10.05 1.41
C LYS A 63 -0.30 10.95 2.27
N ALA A 64 -0.05 10.56 3.53
CA ALA A 64 0.89 11.24 4.41
C ALA A 64 2.35 11.19 3.93
N GLU A 65 2.72 10.16 3.15
CA GLU A 65 4.02 10.07 2.46
C GLU A 65 4.00 10.71 1.05
N GLY A 66 2.98 11.50 0.71
CA GLY A 66 2.88 12.17 -0.58
C GLY A 66 2.49 11.24 -1.74
N LEU A 67 1.82 10.13 -1.48
CA LEU A 67 1.36 9.17 -2.49
C LEU A 67 -0.14 8.88 -2.33
N ILE A 68 -0.93 8.98 -3.41
CA ILE A 68 -2.36 8.64 -3.37
C ILE A 68 -2.70 7.54 -4.36
N CYS A 69 -3.60 6.63 -3.97
CA CYS A 69 -4.25 5.67 -4.86
C CYS A 69 -5.71 5.47 -4.42
N SER A 70 -6.55 4.95 -5.32
CA SER A 70 -7.95 4.67 -4.96
C SER A 70 -8.10 3.35 -4.21
N LEU A 71 -9.21 3.21 -3.50
CA LEU A 71 -9.57 2.00 -2.78
C LEU A 71 -9.78 0.82 -3.74
N GLU A 72 -10.45 1.09 -4.86
CA GLU A 72 -10.68 0.15 -5.96
C GLU A 72 -9.34 -0.34 -6.50
N TRP A 73 -8.35 0.56 -6.64
CA TRP A 73 -7.06 0.16 -7.20
C TRP A 73 -6.34 -0.74 -6.22
N LEU A 74 -6.28 -0.35 -4.94
CA LEU A 74 -5.60 -1.15 -3.94
C LEU A 74 -6.25 -2.54 -3.79
N MET A 75 -7.58 -2.60 -3.73
CA MET A 75 -8.31 -3.84 -3.45
C MET A 75 -8.54 -4.73 -4.68
N GLN A 76 -8.82 -4.14 -5.84
CA GLN A 76 -9.28 -4.85 -7.05
C GLN A 76 -8.38 -4.62 -8.27
N GLY A 77 -7.53 -3.58 -8.26
CA GLY A 77 -6.64 -3.24 -9.37
C GLY A 77 -7.28 -2.33 -10.42
N THR A 78 -8.48 -1.82 -10.18
CA THR A 78 -9.23 -0.90 -11.06
C THR A 78 -9.25 0.51 -10.48
N GLY A 79 -9.44 1.56 -11.27
CA GLY A 79 -9.45 2.94 -10.75
C GLY A 79 -8.05 3.57 -10.71
N VAL A 80 -7.78 4.44 -9.73
CA VAL A 80 -6.61 5.33 -9.76
C VAL A 80 -5.37 4.63 -9.15
N PRO A 81 -4.32 4.35 -9.96
CA PRO A 81 -3.07 3.79 -9.45
C PRO A 81 -2.28 4.80 -8.60
N PRO A 82 -1.26 4.35 -7.86
CA PRO A 82 -0.43 5.22 -7.05
C PRO A 82 0.21 6.31 -7.89
N ARG A 83 -0.02 7.55 -7.49
CA ARG A 83 0.56 8.74 -8.10
C ARG A 83 0.99 9.73 -7.02
N PRO A 84 1.93 10.64 -7.31
CA PRO A 84 2.28 11.71 -6.39
C PRO A 84 1.05 12.48 -5.92
N PHE A 85 1.01 12.78 -4.63
CA PHE A 85 0.04 13.65 -4.00
C PHE A 85 0.79 14.84 -3.42
N GLU A 86 0.68 15.97 -4.09
CA GLU A 86 1.16 17.23 -3.56
C GLU A 86 0.18 17.69 -2.47
N MET A 87 0.64 17.70 -1.22
CA MET A 87 0.01 18.56 -0.23
C MET A 87 0.41 19.99 -0.58
N THR A 88 -0.43 20.68 -1.35
CA THR A 88 -0.38 22.15 -1.34
C THR A 88 -0.58 22.59 0.10
N GLN A 89 0.50 23.10 0.71
CA GLN A 89 0.50 23.69 2.04
C GLN A 89 -0.37 24.94 2.09
#